data_AF-A0AA42ZRB8-F1
#
_entry.id   AF-A0AA42ZRB8-F1
#
_cell.length_a   1.000
_cell.length_b   1.000
_cell.length_c   1.000
_cell.angle_alpha   90.00
_cell.angle_beta   90.00
_cell.angle_gamma   90.00
#
_symmetry.space_group_name_H-M   'P 1'
#
loop_
_entity.id
_entity.type
_entity.pdbx_description
1 polymer ?
#
loop_
_entity_poly.entity_id
_entity_poly.type
_entity_poly.pdbx_seq_one_letter_code
_entity_poly.pdbx_strand_id
1 'polypeptide(L)' 'MTERARRWRFRPAFWPTLFTLPMLATLIGLGTWQLQRLEWKQARIAERETRSIAPAIDLPREIADPQALEFRRVALTGRF' A
#
# COMPACT_ATOMS: atom_id res chain seq x y z
N MET A 1 -4.70 57.96 -7.67
CA MET A 1 -4.83 56.54 -8.11
C MET A 1 -3.44 55.97 -8.29
N THR A 2 -2.78 55.55 -7.20
CA THR A 2 -1.46 54.90 -7.26
C THR A 2 -1.49 53.67 -6.36
N GLU A 3 -1.88 52.53 -6.95
CA GLU A 3 -1.74 51.23 -6.31
C GLU A 3 -0.25 50.94 -6.11
N ARG A 4 0.18 50.85 -4.85
CA ARG A 4 1.50 50.32 -4.51
C ARG A 4 1.45 48.81 -4.70
N ALA A 5 2.02 48.33 -5.81
CA ALA A 5 2.28 46.91 -6.04
C ALA A 5 3.04 46.34 -4.83
N ARG A 6 2.34 45.54 -4.02
CA ARG A 6 2.90 44.84 -2.86
C ARG A 6 3.88 43.80 -3.40
N ARG A 7 5.17 44.13 -3.44
CA ARG A 7 6.23 43.19 -3.80
C ARG A 7 6.35 42.15 -2.69
N TRP A 8 5.85 40.94 -2.94
CA TRP A 8 6.03 39.78 -2.07
C TRP A 8 7.52 39.43 -2.06
N ARG A 9 8.26 39.97 -1.09
CA ARG A 9 9.69 39.67 -0.90
C ARG A 9 9.79 38.36 -0.13
N PHE A 10 9.81 37.24 -0.85
CA PHE A 10 10.23 35.96 -0.29
C PHE A 10 11.70 36.07 0.12
N ARG A 11 11.95 36.25 1.42
CA ARG A 11 13.28 36.28 2.02
C ARG A 11 13.41 35.03 2.88
N PRO A 12 13.77 33.87 2.29
CA PRO A 12 13.94 32.66 3.08
C PRO A 12 15.05 32.91 4.09
N ALA A 13 14.70 32.92 5.37
CA ALA A 13 15.70 33.00 6.43
C ALA A 13 16.48 31.68 6.44
N PHE A 14 17.80 31.76 6.64
CA PHE A 14 18.72 30.62 6.54
C PHE A 14 18.30 29.48 7.48
N TRP A 15 18.01 29.80 8.75
CA TRP A 15 17.62 28.83 9.77
C TRP A 15 16.30 28.10 9.45
N PRO A 16 15.16 28.79 9.18
CA PRO A 16 13.95 28.10 8.74
C PRO A 16 14.13 27.22 7.51
N THR A 17 14.92 27.66 6.52
CA THR A 17 15.16 26.89 5.29
C THR A 17 15.93 25.61 5.59
N LEU A 18 16.93 25.69 6.46
CA LEU A 18 17.75 24.55 6.88
C LEU A 18 16.92 23.46 7.58
N PHE A 19 15.89 23.82 8.33
CA PHE A 19 14.98 22.84 8.96
C PHE A 19 13.86 22.38 8.03
N THR A 20 13.34 23.28 7.18
CA THR A 20 12.21 22.97 6.30
C THR A 20 12.58 21.96 5.23
N LEU A 21 13.78 22.05 4.64
CA LEU A 21 14.25 21.13 3.60
C LEU A 21 14.33 19.66 4.06
N PRO A 22 15.04 19.30 5.14
CA PRO A 22 15.10 17.90 5.60
C PRO A 22 13.74 17.41 6.08
N MET A 23 12.92 18.28 6.68
CA MET A 23 11.57 17.92 7.10
C MET A 23 10.69 17.60 5.88
N LEU A 24 10.73 18.43 4.84
CA LEU A 24 10.03 18.19 3.58
C LEU A 24 10.49 16.88 2.92
N ALA A 25 11.81 16.64 2.86
CA ALA A 25 12.35 15.39 2.33
C ALA A 25 11.86 14.17 3.11
N THR A 26 11.80 14.27 4.44
CA THR A 26 11.28 13.22 5.32
C THR A 26 9.78 12.99 5.07
N LEU A 27 8.98 14.04 4.95
CA LEU A 27 7.55 13.93 4.65
C LEU A 27 7.32 13.24 3.30
N ILE A 28 8.08 13.60 2.27
CA ILE A 28 8.00 12.96 0.95
C ILE A 28 8.40 11.48 1.04
N GLY A 29 9.49 11.17 1.74
CA GLY A 29 9.95 9.80 1.93
C GLY A 29 8.91 8.94 2.68
N LEU A 30 8.35 9.48 3.77
CA LEU A 30 7.30 8.80 4.53
C LEU A 30 6.01 8.64 3.72
N GLY A 31 5.58 9.66 2.99
CA GLY A 31 4.39 9.58 2.13
C GLY A 31 4.56 8.54 1.02
N THR A 32 5.73 8.51 0.39
CA THR A 32 6.07 7.49 -0.63
C THR A 32 6.06 6.08 -0.02
N TRP A 33 6.67 5.92 1.16
CA TRP A 33 6.66 4.64 1.87
C TRP A 33 5.25 4.20 2.27
N GLN A 34 4.40 5.13 2.69
CA GLN A 34 3.00 4.84 3.02
C GLN A 34 2.24 4.32 1.80
N LEU A 35 2.42 4.92 0.62
CA LEU A 35 1.79 4.44 -0.62
C LEU A 35 2.30 3.05 -1.00
N GLN A 36 3.61 2.83 -1.00
CA GLN A 36 4.19 1.50 -1.28
C GLN A 36 3.67 0.45 -0.29
N ARG A 37 3.59 0.79 1.00
CA ARG A 37 3.09 -0.12 2.03
C ARG A 37 1.60 -0.41 1.86
N LEU A 38 0.80 0.56 1.40
CA LEU A 38 -0.60 0.37 1.05
C LEU A 38 -0.72 -0.61 -0.12
N GLU A 39 0.01 -0.39 -1.21
CA GLU A 39 -0.01 -1.26 -2.38
C GLU A 39 0.36 -2.70 -2.02
N TRP A 40 1.42 -2.91 -1.24
CA TRP A 40 1.82 -4.24 -0.81
C TRP A 40 0.75 -4.93 0.03
N LYS A 41 0.06 -4.19 0.91
CA LYS A 41 -1.06 -4.74 1.68
C LYS A 41 -2.25 -5.08 0.79
N GLN A 42 -2.60 -4.19 -0.13
CA GLN A 42 -3.74 -4.39 -1.04
C GLN A 42 -3.51 -5.56 -1.98
N ALA A 43 -2.31 -5.72 -2.54
CA ALA A 43 -1.97 -6.86 -3.40
C ALA A 43 -2.17 -8.20 -2.67
N ARG A 44 -1.75 -8.27 -1.40
CA ARG A 44 -1.93 -9.46 -0.56
C ARG A 44 -3.40 -9.73 -0.22
N ILE A 45 -4.19 -8.69 0.01
CA ILE A 45 -5.63 -8.85 0.28
C ILE A 45 -6.34 -9.35 -0.97
N ALA A 46 -6.10 -8.71 -2.13
CA ALA A 46 -6.71 -9.09 -3.40
C ALA A 46 -6.41 -10.54 -3.78
N GLU A 47 -5.18 -11.00 -3.57
CA GLU A 47 -4.78 -12.39 -3.80
C GLU A 47 -5.60 -13.37 -2.93
N ARG A 48 -5.75 -13.07 -1.63
CA ARG A 48 -6.51 -13.92 -0.70
C ARG A 48 -8.01 -13.89 -0.99
N GLU A 49 -8.58 -12.72 -1.25
CA GLU A 49 -9.99 -12.57 -1.60
C GLU A 49 -10.33 -13.36 -2.87
N THR A 50 -9.50 -13.23 -3.92
CA THR A 50 -9.68 -13.97 -5.18
C THR A 50 -9.69 -15.48 -4.94
N ARG A 51 -8.77 -15.99 -4.11
CA ARG A 51 -8.69 -17.42 -3.79
C ARG A 51 -9.86 -17.89 -2.91
N SER A 52 -10.32 -17.04 -1.99
CA SER A 52 -11.43 -17.34 -1.08
C SER A 52 -12.79 -17.40 -1.77
N ILE A 53 -13.00 -16.61 -2.82
CA ILE A 53 -14.25 -16.62 -3.60
C ILE A 53 -14.23 -17.59 -4.78
N ALA A 54 -13.05 -18.13 -5.12
CA ALA A 54 -12.90 -19.09 -6.20
C ALA A 54 -13.76 -20.35 -5.95
N PRO A 55 -14.26 -21.00 -7.02
CA PRO A 55 -14.97 -22.26 -6.91
C PRO A 55 -14.18 -23.28 -6.10
N ALA A 56 -14.91 -24.03 -5.28
CA ALA A 56 -14.32 -25.09 -4.48
C ALA A 56 -13.70 -26.15 -5.39
N ILE A 57 -12.47 -26.56 -5.07
CA ILE A 57 -11.80 -27.68 -5.75
C ILE A 57 -11.95 -28.94 -4.92
N ASP A 58 -11.86 -30.10 -5.56
CA ASP A 58 -11.68 -31.33 -4.81
C ASP A 58 -10.36 -31.30 -4.07
N LEU A 59 -10.33 -31.87 -2.86
CA LEU A 59 -9.11 -31.96 -2.08
C LEU A 59 -8.09 -32.82 -2.85
N PRO A 60 -6.94 -32.26 -3.26
CA PRO A 60 -5.92 -33.04 -3.95
C PRO A 60 -5.34 -34.08 -2.98
N ARG A 61 -5.07 -35.29 -3.51
CA ARG A 61 -4.51 -36.40 -2.71
C ARG A 61 -3.08 -36.12 -2.21
N GLU A 62 -2.34 -35.29 -2.94
CA GLU A 62 -1.01 -34.82 -2.58
C GLU A 62 -0.93 -33.31 -2.75
N ILE A 63 -0.34 -32.62 -1.76
CA ILE A 63 -0.16 -31.18 -1.78
C ILE A 63 1.24 -30.88 -2.33
N ALA A 64 1.32 -30.64 -3.64
CA ALA A 64 2.58 -30.29 -4.31
C ALA A 64 3.02 -28.84 -3.99
N ASP A 65 2.06 -27.92 -3.89
CA ASP A 65 2.31 -26.53 -3.49
C ASP A 65 1.29 -26.09 -2.41
N PRO A 66 1.72 -26.02 -1.13
CA PRO A 66 0.88 -25.54 -0.04
C PRO A 66 0.43 -24.09 -0.20
N GLN A 67 1.24 -23.24 -0.86
CA GLN A 67 0.90 -21.83 -1.06
C GLN A 67 -0.24 -21.68 -2.06
N ALA A 68 -0.33 -22.54 -3.08
CA ALA A 68 -1.45 -22.54 -4.04
C ALA A 68 -2.80 -22.95 -3.42
N LEU A 69 -2.78 -23.71 -2.33
CA LEU A 69 -3.99 -24.12 -1.59
C LEU A 69 -4.39 -23.13 -0.49
N GLU A 70 -3.53 -22.17 -0.15
CA GLU A 70 -3.81 -21.18 0.88
C GLU A 70 -5.08 -20.37 0.53
N PHE A 71 -6.04 -20.35 1.46
CA PHE A 71 -7.36 -19.71 1.33
C PHE A 71 -8.25 -20.24 0.19
N ARG A 72 -7.99 -21.43 -0.35
CA ARG A 72 -8.88 -22.08 -1.33
C ARG A 72 -9.98 -22.87 -0.64
N ARG A 73 -11.20 -22.80 -1.18
CA ARG A 73 -12.30 -23.66 -0.76
C ARG A 73 -12.08 -25.07 -1.30
N VAL A 74 -12.29 -26.09 -0.46
CA VAL A 74 -12.25 -27.50 -0.86
C VAL A 74 -13.60 -28.17 -0.63
N ALA A 75 -14.03 -29.01 -1.57
CA ALA A 75 -15.20 -29.86 -1.43
C ALA A 75 -14.79 -31.21 -0.84
N LEU A 76 -15.55 -31.71 0.14
CA LEU A 76 -15.30 -33.00 0.78
C LEU A 76 -16.60 -33.79 0.82
N THR A 77 -16.52 -35.08 0.49
CA THR A 77 -17.63 -36.03 0.65
C THR A 77 -17.21 -37.08 1.67
N GLY A 78 -18.00 -37.26 2.72
CA GLY A 78 -17.78 -38.25 3.78
C GLY A 78 -18.89 -39.30 3.83
N ARG A 79 -18.57 -40.48 4.36
CA ARG A 79 -19.53 -41.53 4.70
C ARG A 79 -19.29 -41.92 6.16
N PHE A 80 -20.37 -42.07 6.93
CA PHE A 80 -20.34 -42.46 8.35
C PHE A 80 -20.51 -43.97 8.53
#